data_AF-A0AAV2CUE6-F1
#
_entry.id   AF-A0AAV2CUE6-F1
#
_cell.length_a   1.000
_cell.length_b   1.000
_cell.length_c   1.000
_cell.angle_alpha   90.00
_cell.angle_beta   90.00
_cell.angle_gamma   90.00
#
_symmetry.space_group_name_H-M   'P 1'
#
loop_
_entity.id
_entity.type
_entity.pdbx_description
1 polymer ?
#
loop_
_entity_poly.entity_id
_entity_poly.type
_entity_poly.pdbx_seq_one_letter_code
_entity_poly.pdbx_strand_id
1 'polypeptide(L)' 'MMMACVTTVSYSILVNGHQTETIVPTRGLRQGGPISPYMFLFIAEGLSALLSKAEREKRVEGIKVKRGAPSN' A
#
# COMPACT_ATOMS: atom_id res chain seq x y z
N MET A 1 0.53 -15.10 10.22
CA MET A 1 -0.31 -13.92 10.55
C MET A 1 -0.30 -12.87 9.43
N MET A 2 0.87 -12.39 8.99
CA MET A 2 0.98 -11.38 7.92
C MET A 2 0.36 -11.86 6.58
N MET A 3 0.61 -13.11 6.18
CA MET A 3 0.06 -13.65 4.92
C MET A 3 -1.47 -13.66 4.87
N ALA A 4 -2.19 -13.71 6.00
CA ALA A 4 -3.65 -13.65 6.01
C ALA A 4 -4.21 -12.30 5.51
N CYS A 5 -3.39 -11.24 5.52
CA CYS A 5 -3.74 -9.92 5.00
C CYS A 5 -3.17 -9.64 3.60
N VAL A 6 -2.30 -10.53 3.09
CA VAL A 6 -1.56 -10.38 1.81
C VAL A 6 -2.00 -11.40 0.77
N THR A 7 -2.71 -12.46 1.16
CA THR A 7 -3.28 -13.44 0.22
C THR A 7 -4.44 -12.87 -0.57
N THR A 8 -4.60 -13.31 -1.81
CA THR A 8 -5.76 -13.06 -2.65
C THR A 8 -7.03 -13.45 -1.91
N VAL A 9 -7.84 -12.46 -1.56
CA VAL A 9 -9.16 -12.65 -0.94
C VAL A 9 -10.22 -12.69 -2.02
N SER A 10 -11.34 -13.34 -1.76
CA SER A 10 -12.55 -13.26 -2.60
C SER A 10 -13.66 -12.59 -1.81
N TYR A 11 -14.41 -11.69 -2.42
CA TYR A 11 -15.54 -11.02 -1.78
C TYR A 11 -16.76 -10.94 -2.71
N SER A 12 -17.96 -11.01 -2.13
CA SER A 12 -19.22 -10.64 -2.81
C SER A 12 -19.81 -9.46 -2.07
N ILE A 13 -20.44 -8.55 -2.80
CA ILE A 13 -21.08 -7.36 -2.24
C ILE A 13 -22.58 -7.64 -2.18
N LEU A 14 -23.24 -7.23 -1.09
CA LEU A 14 -24.69 -7.29 -1.01
C LEU A 14 -25.26 -5.95 -1.50
N VAL A 15 -26.01 -5.97 -2.59
CA VAL A 15 -26.67 -4.79 -3.16
C VAL A 15 -28.19 -5.01 -3.07
N ASN A 16 -28.87 -4.18 -2.27
CA ASN A 16 -30.32 -4.30 -2.03
C ASN A 16 -30.76 -5.70 -1.57
N GLY A 17 -29.94 -6.38 -0.77
CA GLY A 17 -30.22 -7.73 -0.28
C GLY A 17 -29.85 -8.86 -1.26
N HIS A 18 -29.44 -8.54 -2.48
CA HIS A 18 -28.98 -9.52 -3.46
C HIS A 18 -27.45 -9.59 -3.48
N GLN A 19 -26.91 -10.81 -3.49
CA GLN A 19 -25.47 -11.04 -3.56
C GLN A 19 -24.98 -10.84 -5.00
N THR A 20 -23.94 -10.02 -5.18
CA THR A 20 -23.25 -9.88 -6.47
C THR A 20 -22.36 -11.08 -6.76
N GLU A 21 -21.90 -11.18 -8.00
CA GLU A 21 -20.84 -12.11 -8.37
C GLU A 21 -19.59 -11.93 -7.50
N THR A 22 -18.86 -13.03 -7.32
CA THR A 22 -17.63 -13.06 -6.54
C THR A 22 -16.53 -12.29 -7.25
N ILE A 23 -16.01 -11.28 -6.58
CA ILE A 23 -14.89 -10.48 -7.03
C ILE A 23 -13.62 -11.05 -6.41
N VAL A 24 -12.64 -11.34 -7.27
CA VAL A 24 -11.30 -11.78 -6.87
C VAL A 24 -10.32 -10.63 -7.15
N PRO A 25 -10.07 -9.74 -6.17
CA PRO A 25 -9.05 -8.69 -6.30
C PRO A 25 -7.67 -9.28 -6.59
N THR A 26 -7.00 -8.74 -7.60
CA THR A 26 -5.60 -9.07 -7.89
C THR A 26 -4.62 -8.29 -7.00
N ARG A 27 -5.08 -7.20 -6.37
CA ARG A 27 -4.31 -6.33 -5.47
C ARG A 27 -5.24 -5.78 -4.39
N GLY A 28 -4.71 -5.61 -3.18
CA GLY A 28 -5.43 -5.00 -2.07
C GLY A 28 -5.15 -5.68 -0.74
N LEU A 29 -5.26 -4.91 0.35
CA LEU A 29 -5.25 -5.43 1.72
C LEU A 29 -6.68 -5.61 2.19
N ARG A 30 -6.94 -6.71 2.90
CA ARG A 30 -8.25 -6.97 3.51
C ARG A 30 -8.52 -5.93 4.62
N GLN A 31 -9.32 -4.91 4.32
CA GLN A 31 -9.79 -3.97 5.34
C GLN A 31 -10.68 -4.71 6.34
N GLY A 32 -10.47 -4.48 7.64
CA GLY A 32 -11.23 -5.14 8.72
C GLY A 32 -10.54 -6.34 9.37
N GLY A 33 -9.34 -6.73 8.93
CA GLY A 33 -8.48 -7.61 9.72
C GLY A 33 -7.71 -6.80 10.78
N PRO A 34 -7.54 -7.31 12.02
CA PRO A 34 -6.88 -6.57 13.12
C PRO A 34 -5.44 -6.14 12.82
N ILE A 35 -4.82 -6.69 11.77
CA ILE A 35 -3.41 -6.46 11.38
C ILE A 35 -3.26 -5.54 10.17
N SER A 36 -4.32 -5.37 9.35
CA SER A 36 -4.26 -4.58 8.12
C SER A 36 -3.79 -3.13 8.29
N PRO A 37 -4.13 -2.39 9.38
CA PRO A 37 -3.64 -1.02 9.60
C PRO A 37 -2.15 -0.98 9.93
N TYR A 38 -1.66 -1.94 10.74
CA TYR A 38 -0.25 -2.02 11.11
C TYR A 38 0.63 -2.38 9.92
N MET A 39 0.12 -3.21 8.99
CA MET A 39 0.84 -3.51 7.76
C MET A 39 1.10 -2.28 6.88
N PHE A 40 0.17 -1.32 6.84
CA PHE A 40 0.39 -0.07 6.12
C PHE A 40 1.60 0.69 6.67
N LEU A 41 1.73 0.76 8.00
CA LEU A 41 2.87 1.42 8.65
C LEU A 41 4.19 0.72 8.33
N PHE A 42 4.24 -0.61 8.39
CA PHE A 42 5.45 -1.36 8.04
C PHE A 42 5.86 -1.19 6.57
N ILE A 43 4.88 -1.17 5.66
CA ILE A 43 5.14 -0.94 4.23
C ILE A 43 5.63 0.49 4.00
N ALA A 44 5.01 1.47 4.64
CA ALA A 44 5.41 2.88 4.52
C ALA A 44 6.84 3.11 5.04
N GLU A 45 7.18 2.54 6.21
CA GLU A 45 8.52 2.60 6.79
C GLU A 45 9.56 1.93 5.89
N GLY A 46 9.26 0.71 5.41
CA GLY A 46 10.13 -0.01 4.48
C GLY A 46 10.34 0.73 3.16
N LEU A 47 9.29 1.33 2.60
CA LEU A 47 9.37 2.17 1.40
C LEU A 47 10.24 3.41 1.64
N SER A 48 10.05 4.10 2.77
CA SER A 48 10.85 5.26 3.16
C SER A 48 12.34 4.93 3.26
N ALA A 49 12.67 3.79 3.88
CA ALA A 49 14.05 3.31 3.98
C ALA A 49 14.66 2.98 2.60
N LEU A 50 13.88 2.37 1.70
CA LEU A 50 14.31 2.06 0.34
C LEU A 50 14.53 3.32 -0.50
N LEU A 51 13.64 4.31 -0.40
CA LEU A 51 13.79 5.61 -1.07
C LEU A 51 15.03 6.34 -0.55
N SER A 52 15.24 6.38 0.76
CA SER A 52 16.43 6.97 1.38
C SER A 52 17.72 6.28 0.91
N LYS A 53 17.70 4.96 0.73
CA LYS A 53 18.83 4.21 0.16
C LYS A 53 19.05 4.57 -1.30
N ALA A 54 17.99 4.64 -2.11
CA ALA A 54 18.08 4.96 -3.52
C ALA A 54 18.60 6.40 -3.76
N GLU A 55 18.22 7.35 -2.91
CA GLU A 55 18.75 8.72 -2.93
C GLU A 55 20.25 8.75 -2.60
N ARG A 56 20.70 8.05 -1.55
CA ARG A 56 22.14 7.92 -1.24
C ARG A 56 22.93 7.26 -2.35
N GLU A 57 22.34 6.28 -3.04
CA GLU A 57 22.94 5.61 -4.20
C GLU A 57 22.83 6.44 -5.50
N LYS A 58 22.24 7.64 -5.45
CA LYS A 58 21.97 8.51 -6.61
C LYS A 58 21.17 7.81 -7.74
N ARG A 59 20.33 6.85 -7.37
CA ARG A 59 19.44 6.12 -8.30
C ARG A 59 18.12 6.84 -8.49
N VAL A 60 17.76 7.71 -7.55
CA VAL A 60 16.59 8.57 -7.57
C VAL A 60 17.01 9.95 -7.08
N GLU A 61 16.54 11.00 -7.74
CA GLU A 61 16.71 12.38 -7.32
C GLU A 61 15.34 12.99 -7.00
N GLY A 62 15.29 13.85 -5.98
CA GLY A 62 14.08 14.57 -5.62
C GLY A 62 13.64 15.57 -6.70
N ILE A 63 12.33 15.79 -6.82
CA ILE A 63 11.77 16.77 -7.76
C ILE A 63 11.64 18.12 -7.05
N LYS A 64 12.24 19.16 -7.63
CA LYS A 64 12.11 20.54 -7.16
C LYS A 64 10.94 21.24 -7.85
N VAL A 65 9.80 21.35 -7.16
CA VAL A 65 8.53 21.84 -7.73
C VAL A 65 8.56 23.33 -8.13
N LYS A 66 9.40 24.16 -7.48
CA LYS A 66 9.59 25.58 -7.82
C LYS A 66 11.04 26.03 -7.62
N ARG A 67 11.48 27.06 -8.36
CA ARG A 67 12.77 27.73 -8.09
C ARG A 67 12.70 28.34 -6.68
N GLY A 68 13.48 27.79 -5.75
CA GLY A 68 13.46 28.15 -4.32
C GLY A 68 12.78 27.16 -3.38
N ALA A 69 12.24 26.03 -3.86
CA ALA A 69 11.86 24.95 -2.96
C ALA A 69 13.11 24.38 -2.26
N PRO A 70 13.01 23.97 -0.98
CA PRO A 70 14.10 23.26 -0.33
C PRO A 70 14.44 22.03 -1.16
N SER A 71 15.74 21.87 -1.42
CA SER A 71 16.31 20.66 -1.98
C SER A 71 16.98 19.93 -0.84
N ASN A 72 16.72 18.62 -0.75
CA ASN A 72 17.31 17.71 0.24
C ASN A 72 18.84 17.78 0.24
#